data_AF-A0A3N5X1N1-F1
#
_entry.id   AF-A0A3N5X1N1-F1
#
_cell.length_a   1.000
_cell.length_b   1.000
_cell.length_c   1.000
_cell.angle_alpha   90.00
_cell.angle_beta   90.00
_cell.angle_gamma   90.00
#
_symmetry.space_group_name_H-M   'P 1'
#
loop_
_entity.id
_entity.type
_entity.pdbx_description
1 polymer ?
#
loop_
_entity_poly.entity_id
_entity_poly.type
_entity_poly.pdbx_seq_one_letter_code
_entity_poly.pdbx_strand_id
1 'polypeptide(L)'
;LALMLRSTPGGVAAMRFDLLLSVAFVRFIADLHAGRAPHAPLSRTMPDPPLDLAAAVSAALAGDSVSRLADAVAPRTAQYRNLRVELARYRALAADSSIPLVPVVERLNPDDPYDGAPALARRLAALGDLPTTTPPTAESRYAGDLVKAIRRFQRRHGLTADGVIGPLTFRALNTPLSHRVRQIELTLERLRWLPSLGGHRLLVVNIPAFRLFAFDSVGGTGSPTLHMRVIVGRALDTRTPVLVEQLRYLEFQPYWNVPRSILVREILPQLRRRPTYLREHDMELVGQRDRVVGDAVTPAVLQRLAGGELRLRQRPSPRNPLGRVKFVFPNTADVYLHGTPDTALFAQERRDFSHGCIREERPTDLAAWALGDRVVWPRDSVIAAMAAKPTRRALLSRPMPVVLFYATAVALPGVGLAFYEDIYGHDRRLDEALRADRTPP
;
A
#
# COMPACT_ATOMS: atom_id res chain seq x y z
N LEU A 1 13.00 -12.96 -38.60
CA LEU A 1 13.53 -11.59 -38.83
C LEU A 1 14.93 -11.69 -39.41
N ALA A 2 15.03 -12.01 -40.70
CA ALA A 2 16.28 -12.02 -41.45
C ALA A 2 15.94 -11.54 -42.88
N LEU A 3 15.36 -10.36 -42.96
CA LEU A 3 14.99 -9.74 -44.22
C LEU A 3 15.20 -8.24 -44.05
N MET A 4 16.44 -7.82 -44.17
CA MET A 4 16.84 -6.73 -45.06
C MET A 4 18.36 -6.51 -44.98
N LEU A 5 18.93 -6.17 -46.14
CA LEU A 5 20.28 -5.65 -46.38
C LEU A 5 21.38 -6.68 -46.68
N ARG A 6 21.60 -6.83 -48.00
CA ARG A 6 22.78 -7.46 -48.60
C ARG A 6 24.04 -6.61 -48.35
N SER A 7 25.07 -7.25 -47.81
CA SER A 7 26.52 -7.02 -47.96
C SER A 7 26.99 -5.71 -48.63
N THR A 8 27.17 -4.68 -47.80
CA THR A 8 28.20 -3.62 -47.93
C THR A 8 28.81 -3.38 -46.54
N PRO A 9 29.92 -2.66 -46.35
CA PRO A 9 30.47 -2.36 -45.01
C PRO A 9 29.46 -1.68 -44.06
N GLY A 10 28.46 -0.98 -44.61
CA GLY A 10 27.28 -0.48 -43.88
C GLY A 10 26.26 -1.55 -43.51
N GLY A 11 26.27 -2.70 -44.19
CA GLY A 11 25.38 -3.85 -43.95
C GLY A 11 25.65 -4.59 -42.65
N VAL A 12 26.92 -4.78 -42.24
CA VAL A 12 27.22 -5.43 -40.94
C VAL A 12 26.82 -4.51 -39.77
N ALA A 13 27.09 -3.21 -39.88
CA ALA A 13 26.65 -2.22 -38.90
C ALA A 13 25.12 -2.13 -38.84
N ALA A 14 24.45 -2.12 -39.99
CA ALA A 14 22.98 -2.13 -40.06
C ALA A 14 22.37 -3.40 -39.48
N MET A 15 22.92 -4.58 -39.79
CA MET A 15 22.48 -5.86 -39.21
C MET A 15 22.67 -5.89 -37.70
N ARG A 16 23.81 -5.38 -37.20
CA ARG A 16 24.07 -5.29 -35.76
C ARG A 16 23.10 -4.33 -35.08
N PHE A 17 22.83 -3.18 -35.70
CA PHE A 17 21.85 -2.22 -35.19
C PHE A 17 20.45 -2.83 -35.15
N ASP A 18 20.00 -3.48 -36.22
CA ASP A 18 18.69 -4.13 -36.31
C ASP A 18 18.51 -5.24 -35.26
N LEU A 19 19.53 -6.08 -35.07
CA LEU A 19 19.52 -7.12 -34.05
C LEU A 19 19.45 -6.52 -32.63
N LEU A 20 20.27 -5.50 -32.35
CA LEU A 20 20.26 -4.83 -31.05
C LEU A 20 18.93 -4.13 -30.76
N LEU A 21 18.34 -3.47 -31.77
CA LEU A 21 17.03 -2.84 -31.67
C LEU A 21 15.94 -3.87 -31.40
N SER A 22 15.96 -5.00 -32.11
CA SER A 22 15.01 -6.11 -31.92
C SER A 22 15.09 -6.69 -30.52
N VAL A 23 16.31 -6.98 -30.04
CA VAL A 23 16.53 -7.49 -28.68
C VAL A 23 16.09 -6.46 -27.63
N ALA A 24 16.43 -5.18 -27.81
CA ALA A 24 16.02 -4.11 -26.92
C ALA A 24 14.49 -3.94 -26.88
N PHE A 25 13.82 -4.04 -28.03
CA PHE A 25 12.37 -3.93 -28.14
C PHE A 25 11.66 -5.10 -27.45
N VAL A 26 12.07 -6.34 -27.72
CA VAL A 26 11.50 -7.53 -27.08
C VAL A 26 11.68 -7.45 -25.56
N ARG A 27 12.87 -7.05 -25.08
CA ARG A 27 13.12 -6.81 -23.65
C ARG A 27 12.22 -5.70 -23.11
N PHE A 28 12.08 -4.58 -23.82
CA PHE A 28 11.22 -3.48 -23.40
C PHE A 28 9.77 -3.90 -23.25
N ILE A 29 9.21 -4.68 -24.18
CA ILE A 29 7.83 -5.18 -24.10
C ILE A 29 7.67 -6.18 -22.94
N ALA A 30 8.62 -7.10 -22.75
CA ALA A 30 8.61 -8.01 -21.61
C ALA A 30 8.66 -7.25 -20.27
N ASP A 31 9.57 -6.28 -20.17
CA ASP A 31 9.76 -5.42 -19.00
C ASP A 31 8.52 -4.57 -18.71
N LEU A 32 7.82 -4.13 -19.76
CA LEU A 32 6.61 -3.32 -19.62
C LEU A 32 5.41 -4.15 -19.14
N HIS A 33 5.35 -5.43 -19.54
CA HIS A 33 4.32 -6.38 -19.13
C HIS A 33 4.51 -6.86 -17.70
N ALA A 34 5.71 -7.33 -17.35
CA ALA A 34 5.97 -8.04 -16.09
C ALA A 34 6.82 -7.26 -15.08
N GLY A 35 7.51 -6.20 -15.50
CA GLY A 35 8.50 -5.50 -14.70
C GLY A 35 9.94 -5.87 -15.07
N ARG A 36 10.87 -5.00 -14.71
CA ARG A 36 12.31 -5.14 -14.95
C ARG A 36 13.05 -5.92 -13.87
N ALA A 37 12.58 -5.82 -12.63
CA ALA A 37 13.24 -6.37 -11.44
C ALA A 37 12.48 -7.60 -10.90
N PRO A 38 13.13 -8.46 -10.10
CA PRO A 38 12.46 -9.54 -9.41
C PRO A 38 11.26 -9.03 -8.61
N HIS A 39 10.16 -9.78 -8.60
CA HIS A 39 8.90 -9.35 -8.01
C HIS A 39 8.94 -9.36 -6.46
N ALA A 40 10.04 -9.80 -5.84
CA ALA A 40 10.18 -9.84 -4.40
C ALA A 40 10.13 -8.40 -3.82
N PRO A 41 9.25 -8.11 -2.86
CA PRO A 41 8.63 -9.06 -1.91
C PRO A 41 7.18 -9.48 -2.21
N LEU A 42 6.63 -9.23 -3.41
CA LEU A 42 5.24 -9.53 -3.73
C LEU A 42 4.96 -11.04 -3.70
N SER A 43 4.11 -11.46 -2.76
CA SER A 43 3.55 -12.82 -2.73
C SER A 43 2.14 -12.83 -3.33
N ARG A 44 1.81 -13.87 -4.11
CA ARG A 44 0.46 -13.99 -4.72
C ARG A 44 0.16 -15.42 -5.11
N THR A 45 -1.12 -15.76 -5.09
CA THR A 45 -1.67 -17.01 -5.64
C THR A 45 -2.31 -16.83 -7.01
N MET A 46 -2.56 -15.58 -7.42
CA MET A 46 -3.17 -15.23 -8.69
C MET A 46 -2.16 -15.29 -9.85
N PRO A 47 -2.46 -15.98 -10.97
CA PRO A 47 -1.54 -16.10 -12.09
C PRO A 47 -1.39 -14.78 -12.87
N ASP A 48 -0.27 -14.66 -13.58
CA ASP A 48 -0.11 -13.61 -14.59
C ASP A 48 -1.04 -13.84 -15.78
N PRO A 49 -1.52 -12.78 -16.43
CA PRO A 49 -2.03 -12.91 -17.79
C PRO A 49 -0.89 -13.40 -18.70
N PRO A 50 -1.06 -14.53 -19.42
CA PRO A 50 -0.04 -15.03 -20.33
C PRO A 50 0.20 -14.01 -21.45
N LEU A 51 1.47 -13.74 -21.75
CA LEU A 51 1.87 -12.96 -22.92
C LEU A 51 2.77 -13.83 -23.79
N ASP A 52 2.25 -14.27 -24.94
CA ASP A 52 3.10 -14.76 -26.01
C ASP A 52 3.76 -13.55 -26.68
N LEU A 53 4.96 -13.24 -26.22
CA LEU A 53 5.72 -12.08 -26.66
C LEU A 53 6.07 -12.16 -28.14
N ALA A 54 6.38 -13.36 -28.64
CA ALA A 54 6.71 -13.56 -30.05
C ALA A 54 5.48 -13.32 -30.92
N ALA A 55 4.34 -13.93 -30.58
CA ALA A 55 3.09 -13.72 -31.30
C ALA A 55 2.63 -12.26 -31.25
N ALA A 56 2.74 -11.60 -30.09
CA ALA A 56 2.36 -10.20 -29.93
C ALA A 56 3.20 -9.26 -30.82
N VAL A 57 4.53 -9.47 -30.87
CA VAL A 57 5.42 -8.68 -31.73
C VAL A 57 5.16 -8.97 -33.21
N SER A 58 5.01 -10.25 -33.59
CA SER A 58 4.71 -10.64 -34.98
C SER A 58 3.39 -10.05 -35.47
N ALA A 59 2.33 -10.11 -34.65
CA ALA A 59 1.04 -9.50 -34.99
C ALA A 59 1.14 -7.98 -35.10
N ALA A 60 1.90 -7.33 -34.22
CA ALA A 60 2.09 -5.88 -34.27
C ALA A 60 2.83 -5.43 -35.53
N LEU A 61 3.82 -6.20 -35.98
CA LEU A 61 4.54 -5.97 -37.24
C LEU A 61 3.63 -6.16 -38.46
N ALA A 62 2.85 -7.26 -38.49
CA ALA A 62 1.96 -7.56 -39.61
C ALA A 62 0.84 -6.52 -39.78
N GLY A 63 0.37 -5.93 -38.67
CA GLY A 63 -0.70 -4.94 -38.66
C GLY A 63 -0.23 -3.48 -38.59
N ASP A 64 1.05 -3.19 -38.83
CA ASP A 64 1.67 -1.85 -38.72
C ASP A 64 1.28 -1.11 -37.42
N SER A 65 1.36 -1.82 -36.30
CA SER A 65 0.87 -1.38 -34.99
C SER A 65 1.90 -1.50 -33.87
N VAL A 66 3.18 -1.65 -34.22
CA VAL A 66 4.32 -1.71 -33.29
C VAL A 66 4.30 -0.54 -32.29
N SER A 67 3.97 0.67 -32.76
CA SER A 67 3.87 1.87 -31.93
C SER A 67 2.81 1.77 -30.83
N ARG A 68 1.76 0.97 -31.04
CA ARG A 68 0.67 0.75 -30.08
C ARG A 68 0.90 -0.44 -29.16
N LEU A 69 1.87 -1.30 -29.46
CA LEU A 69 2.13 -2.51 -28.67
C LEU A 69 2.50 -2.17 -27.22
N ALA A 70 3.28 -1.11 -27.01
CA ALA A 70 3.68 -0.67 -25.68
C ALA A 70 2.46 -0.36 -24.79
N ASP A 71 1.47 0.37 -25.31
CA ASP A 71 0.25 0.67 -24.56
C ASP A 71 -0.65 -0.55 -24.37
N ALA A 72 -0.58 -1.53 -25.28
CA ALA A 72 -1.35 -2.77 -25.19
C ALA A 72 -0.88 -3.71 -24.07
N VAL A 73 0.45 -3.77 -23.84
CA VAL A 73 1.08 -4.64 -22.82
C VAL A 73 1.28 -3.96 -21.47
N ALA A 74 1.27 -2.63 -21.42
CA ALA A 74 1.41 -1.90 -20.17
C ALA A 74 0.22 -2.13 -19.21
N PRO A 75 0.42 -2.01 -17.89
CA PRO A 75 -0.66 -2.10 -16.91
C PRO A 75 -1.81 -1.15 -17.23
N ARG A 76 -3.03 -1.70 -17.27
CA ARG A 76 -4.26 -0.97 -17.63
C ARG A 76 -4.94 -0.29 -16.44
N THR A 77 -4.29 -0.24 -15.29
CA THR A 77 -4.86 0.43 -14.12
C THR A 77 -4.88 1.95 -14.33
N ALA A 78 -5.92 2.62 -13.82
CA ALA A 78 -5.97 4.09 -13.84
C ALA A 78 -4.75 4.70 -13.15
N GLN A 79 -4.30 4.07 -12.07
CA GLN A 79 -3.11 4.47 -11.32
C GLN A 79 -1.84 4.48 -12.18
N TYR A 80 -1.60 3.44 -12.97
CA TYR A 80 -0.43 3.37 -13.85
C TYR A 80 -0.47 4.46 -14.92
N ARG A 81 -1.63 4.65 -15.57
CA ARG A 81 -1.81 5.71 -16.58
C ARG A 81 -1.58 7.10 -15.99
N ASN A 82 -2.19 7.39 -14.85
CA ASN A 82 -2.07 8.70 -14.20
C ASN A 82 -0.63 8.97 -13.75
N LEU A 83 0.06 7.96 -13.20
CA LEU A 83 1.47 8.10 -12.82
C LEU A 83 2.39 8.30 -14.03
N ARG A 84 2.08 7.76 -15.22
CA ARG A 84 2.85 8.06 -16.45
C ARG A 84 2.74 9.54 -16.84
N VAL A 85 1.55 10.12 -16.75
CA VAL A 85 1.31 11.55 -17.02
C VAL A 85 2.05 12.40 -15.99
N GLU A 86 1.88 12.08 -14.72
CA GLU A 86 2.54 12.79 -13.62
C GLU A 86 4.08 12.64 -13.64
N LEU A 87 4.62 11.51 -14.12
CA LEU A 87 6.05 11.33 -14.30
C LEU A 87 6.63 12.35 -15.29
N ALA A 88 5.95 12.57 -16.42
CA ALA A 88 6.38 13.57 -17.41
C ALA A 88 6.38 14.98 -16.80
N ARG A 89 5.32 15.34 -16.06
CA ARG A 89 5.23 16.59 -15.32
C ARG A 89 6.36 16.73 -14.30
N TYR A 90 6.60 15.72 -13.46
CA TYR A 90 7.63 15.79 -12.42
C TYR A 90 9.05 15.81 -12.97
N ARG A 91 9.31 15.19 -14.13
CA ARG A 91 10.59 15.34 -14.83
C ARG A 91 10.82 16.77 -15.30
N ALA A 92 9.80 17.43 -15.84
CA ALA A 92 9.88 18.84 -16.20
C ALA A 92 10.11 19.73 -14.97
N LEU A 93 9.36 19.51 -13.88
CA LEU A 93 9.56 20.24 -12.63
C LEU A 93 10.97 20.00 -12.04
N ALA A 94 11.51 18.78 -12.14
CA ALA A 94 12.85 18.47 -11.64
C ALA A 94 13.98 19.12 -12.46
N ALA A 95 13.71 19.45 -13.73
CA ALA A 95 14.64 20.19 -14.59
C ALA A 95 14.55 21.71 -14.41
N ASP A 96 13.49 22.21 -13.78
CA ASP A 96 13.26 23.62 -13.54
C ASP A 96 14.00 24.10 -12.27
N SER A 97 15.12 24.78 -12.48
CA SER A 97 15.93 25.37 -11.41
C SER A 97 15.29 26.59 -10.74
N SER A 98 14.18 27.11 -11.27
CA SER A 98 13.48 28.26 -10.70
C SER A 98 12.60 27.91 -9.50
N ILE A 99 12.35 26.62 -9.23
CA ILE A 99 11.55 26.14 -8.10
C ILE A 99 12.44 26.03 -6.85
N PRO A 100 12.33 26.96 -5.89
CA PRO A 100 13.26 27.00 -4.76
C PRO A 100 12.95 25.90 -3.73
N LEU A 101 13.97 25.55 -2.94
CA LEU A 101 13.73 24.93 -1.63
C LEU A 101 13.15 25.98 -0.67
N VAL A 102 12.36 25.51 0.28
CA VAL A 102 11.72 26.34 1.30
C VAL A 102 12.68 26.51 2.48
N PRO A 103 13.03 27.73 2.90
CA PRO A 103 13.87 27.95 4.09
C PRO A 103 13.29 27.28 5.33
N VAL A 104 14.06 26.41 5.98
CA VAL A 104 13.56 25.62 7.11
C VAL A 104 13.68 26.42 8.41
N VAL A 105 12.61 26.40 9.21
CA VAL A 105 12.61 26.82 10.62
C VAL A 105 12.16 25.65 11.48
N GLU A 106 12.29 25.74 12.81
CA GLU A 106 11.90 24.67 13.72
C GLU A 106 10.41 24.30 13.56
N ARG A 107 9.56 25.32 13.51
CA ARG A 107 8.11 25.21 13.36
C ARG A 107 7.57 26.52 12.81
N LEU A 108 6.55 26.43 11.96
CA LEU A 108 5.84 27.60 11.45
C LEU A 108 4.33 27.42 11.67
N ASN A 109 3.73 28.28 12.49
CA ASN A 109 2.29 28.32 12.75
C ASN A 109 1.62 29.36 11.84
N PRO A 110 0.33 29.21 11.55
CA PRO A 110 -0.43 30.24 10.84
C PRO A 110 -0.21 31.63 11.46
N ASP A 111 -0.04 32.61 10.57
CA ASP A 111 0.22 34.01 10.86
C ASP A 111 1.62 34.34 11.42
N ASP A 112 2.54 33.37 11.55
CA ASP A 112 3.93 33.65 11.93
C ASP A 112 4.67 34.50 10.87
N PRO A 113 5.52 35.45 11.27
CA PRO A 113 6.48 36.11 10.36
C PRO A 113 7.38 35.08 9.69
N TYR A 114 7.57 35.21 8.37
CA TYR A 114 8.33 34.23 7.60
C TYR A 114 8.85 34.79 6.28
N ASP A 115 10.15 35.07 6.22
CA ASP A 115 10.81 35.59 5.00
C ASP A 115 10.85 34.56 3.85
N GLY A 116 10.66 33.28 4.16
CA GLY A 116 10.55 32.22 3.16
C GLY A 116 9.20 32.15 2.46
N ALA A 117 8.23 33.01 2.80
CA ALA A 117 6.87 32.97 2.23
C ALA A 117 6.83 33.01 0.69
N PRO A 118 7.65 33.82 -0.02
CA PRO A 118 7.69 33.80 -1.48
C PRO A 118 8.25 32.49 -2.06
N ALA A 119 9.22 31.86 -1.40
CA ALA A 119 9.76 30.57 -1.81
C ALA A 119 8.73 29.45 -1.62
N LEU A 120 8.02 29.47 -0.48
CA LEU A 120 6.92 28.58 -0.17
C LEU A 120 5.79 28.69 -1.20
N ALA A 121 5.37 29.91 -1.54
CA ALA A 121 4.34 30.18 -2.55
C ALA A 121 4.70 29.59 -3.91
N ARG A 122 5.89 29.89 -4.43
CA ARG A 122 6.38 29.35 -5.71
C ARG A 122 6.42 27.83 -5.72
N ARG A 123 6.91 27.22 -4.63
CA ARG A 123 6.97 25.76 -4.53
C ARG A 123 5.57 25.13 -4.49
N LEU A 124 4.65 25.68 -3.70
CA LEU A 124 3.27 25.18 -3.65
C LEU A 124 2.53 25.37 -4.98
N ALA A 125 2.79 26.46 -5.70
CA ALA A 125 2.23 26.67 -7.04
C ALA A 125 2.77 25.64 -8.05
N ALA A 126 4.08 25.42 -8.07
CA ALA A 126 4.71 24.41 -8.92
C ALA A 126 4.21 22.98 -8.61
N LEU A 127 3.90 22.69 -7.34
CA LEU A 127 3.37 21.41 -6.90
C LEU A 127 1.84 21.28 -7.09
N GLY A 128 1.15 22.36 -7.45
CA GLY A 128 -0.29 22.39 -7.70
C GLY A 128 -1.16 22.60 -6.44
N ASP A 129 -0.56 22.90 -5.29
CA ASP A 129 -1.29 23.17 -4.04
C ASP A 129 -1.74 24.62 -3.92
N LEU A 130 -1.15 25.55 -4.67
CA LEU A 130 -1.53 26.97 -4.72
C LEU A 130 -1.90 27.35 -6.16
N PRO A 131 -3.04 28.01 -6.41
CA PRO A 131 -3.38 28.49 -7.76
C PRO A 131 -2.29 29.44 -8.29
N THR A 132 -1.91 29.29 -9.55
CA THR A 132 -0.91 30.16 -10.21
C THR A 132 -1.40 31.61 -10.37
N THR A 133 -2.71 31.84 -10.26
CA THR A 133 -3.34 33.16 -10.25
C THR A 133 -3.26 33.87 -8.90
N THR A 134 -2.78 33.19 -7.85
CA THR A 134 -2.61 33.82 -6.53
C THR A 134 -1.53 34.89 -6.64
N PRO A 135 -1.79 36.14 -6.24
CA PRO A 135 -0.78 37.20 -6.31
C PRO A 135 0.45 36.80 -5.46
N PRO A 136 1.66 37.21 -5.87
CA PRO A 136 2.87 36.96 -5.08
C PRO A 136 2.69 37.49 -3.66
N THR A 137 3.07 36.70 -2.66
CA THR A 137 3.07 37.15 -1.27
C THR A 137 4.11 38.26 -1.13
N ALA A 138 3.66 39.52 -1.09
CA ALA A 138 4.51 40.68 -0.80
C ALA A 138 4.85 40.77 0.70
N GLU A 139 4.12 40.04 1.54
CA GLU A 139 4.30 40.00 2.98
C GLU A 139 5.25 38.86 3.39
N SER A 140 6.26 39.16 4.20
CA SER A 140 7.09 38.19 4.93
C SER A 140 6.28 37.50 6.04
N ARG A 141 5.18 36.83 5.70
CA ARG A 141 4.29 36.15 6.64
C ARG A 141 3.69 34.88 6.06
N TYR A 142 3.54 33.86 6.89
CA TYR A 142 2.83 32.65 6.54
C TYR A 142 1.34 32.75 6.92
N ALA A 143 0.54 33.34 6.04
CA ALA A 143 -0.87 33.62 6.29
C ALA A 143 -1.77 33.26 5.08
N GLY A 144 -3.09 33.37 5.29
CA GLY A 144 -4.09 33.33 4.22
C GLY A 144 -4.03 32.09 3.33
N ASP A 145 -3.84 32.30 2.02
CA ASP A 145 -3.89 31.22 1.03
C ASP A 145 -2.71 30.24 1.13
N LEU A 146 -1.58 30.64 1.71
CA LEU A 146 -0.47 29.73 2.00
C LEU A 146 -0.89 28.67 3.03
N VAL A 147 -1.60 29.07 4.09
CA VAL A 147 -2.09 28.13 5.10
C VAL A 147 -3.08 27.15 4.49
N LYS A 148 -3.98 27.62 3.62
CA LYS A 148 -4.92 26.74 2.88
C LYS A 148 -4.18 25.77 1.97
N ALA A 149 -3.16 26.24 1.26
CA ALA A 149 -2.33 25.42 0.38
C ALA A 149 -1.53 24.37 1.15
N ILE A 150 -0.95 24.72 2.30
CA ILE A 150 -0.29 23.75 3.18
C ILE A 150 -1.26 22.70 3.71
N ARG A 151 -2.47 23.09 4.12
CA ARG A 151 -3.48 22.11 4.54
C ARG A 151 -3.86 21.13 3.42
N ARG A 152 -3.90 21.59 2.15
CA ARG A 152 -4.08 20.72 0.98
C ARG A 152 -2.87 19.78 0.80
N PHE A 153 -1.67 20.32 0.86
CA PHE A 153 -0.41 19.57 0.78
C PHE A 153 -0.33 18.49 1.87
N GLN A 154 -0.59 18.85 3.12
CA GLN A 154 -0.58 17.93 4.26
C GLN A 154 -1.61 16.82 4.08
N ARG A 155 -2.87 17.15 3.73
CA ARG A 155 -3.92 16.15 3.46
C ARG A 155 -3.51 15.15 2.39
N ARG A 156 -3.00 15.61 1.24
CA ARG A 156 -2.64 14.71 0.14
C ARG A 156 -1.45 13.83 0.47
N HIS A 157 -0.52 14.27 1.32
CA HIS A 157 0.62 13.46 1.79
C HIS A 157 0.32 12.62 3.05
N GLY A 158 -0.91 12.62 3.55
CA GLY A 158 -1.28 11.85 4.73
C GLY A 158 -0.73 12.39 6.06
N LEU A 159 -0.32 13.66 6.09
CA LEU A 159 0.09 14.39 7.29
C LEU A 159 -1.12 14.99 8.01
N THR A 160 -0.94 15.39 9.27
CA THR A 160 -1.93 16.21 9.98
C THR A 160 -2.14 17.52 9.24
N ALA A 161 -3.39 17.81 8.86
CA ALA A 161 -3.75 18.94 8.02
C ALA A 161 -4.17 20.18 8.82
N ASP A 162 -3.35 20.55 9.81
CA ASP A 162 -3.57 21.68 10.72
C ASP A 162 -3.10 23.02 10.12
N GLY A 163 -2.25 22.99 9.10
CA GLY A 163 -1.59 24.17 8.56
C GLY A 163 -0.33 24.56 9.33
N VAL A 164 0.16 23.75 10.26
CA VAL A 164 1.43 23.97 10.95
C VAL A 164 2.55 23.27 10.16
N ILE A 165 3.57 24.01 9.73
CA ILE A 165 4.73 23.43 9.04
C ILE A 165 5.74 22.99 10.11
N GLY A 166 5.64 21.73 10.53
CA GLY A 166 6.63 21.07 11.38
C GLY A 166 7.72 20.34 10.57
N PRO A 167 8.65 19.64 11.25
CA PRO A 167 9.76 18.94 10.61
C PRO A 167 9.36 17.97 9.48
N LEU A 168 8.23 17.26 9.65
CA LEU A 168 7.72 16.34 8.64
C LEU A 168 7.18 17.06 7.40
N THR A 169 6.47 18.17 7.58
CA THR A 169 5.99 18.98 6.46
C THR A 169 7.17 19.64 5.73
N PHE A 170 8.16 20.16 6.44
CA PHE A 170 9.39 20.69 5.82
C PHE A 170 10.15 19.62 5.03
N ARG A 171 10.33 18.43 5.59
CA ARG A 171 10.97 17.30 4.87
C ARG A 171 10.21 16.95 3.60
N ALA A 172 8.88 16.84 3.69
CA ALA A 172 8.05 16.51 2.54
C ALA A 172 8.11 17.59 1.46
N LEU A 173 8.04 18.88 1.85
CA LEU A 173 8.19 20.01 0.94
C LEU A 173 9.57 19.97 0.28
N ASN A 174 10.65 19.91 1.04
CA ASN A 174 12.03 20.05 0.55
C ASN A 174 12.66 18.77 -0.01
N THR A 175 11.90 17.68 -0.14
CA THR A 175 12.38 16.51 -0.86
C THR A 175 12.71 16.90 -2.30
N PRO A 176 13.93 16.60 -2.81
CA PRO A 176 14.30 16.92 -4.19
C PRO A 176 13.31 16.35 -5.20
N LEU A 177 12.98 17.12 -6.23
CA LEU A 177 12.02 16.69 -7.25
C LEU A 177 12.56 15.49 -8.06
N SER A 178 13.88 15.38 -8.24
CA SER A 178 14.53 14.19 -8.80
C SER A 178 14.28 12.92 -7.96
N HIS A 179 14.26 13.04 -6.63
CA HIS A 179 13.88 11.94 -5.75
C HIS A 179 12.41 11.58 -5.92
N ARG A 180 11.51 12.58 -6.06
CA ARG A 180 10.08 12.35 -6.34
C ARG A 180 9.86 11.65 -7.70
N VAL A 181 10.60 12.03 -8.74
CA VAL A 181 10.64 11.32 -10.02
C VAL A 181 10.99 9.85 -9.80
N ARG A 182 12.03 9.57 -8.99
CA ARG A 182 12.43 8.19 -8.71
C ARG A 182 11.34 7.40 -7.97
N GLN A 183 10.65 7.99 -7.01
CA GLN A 183 9.53 7.34 -6.32
C GLN A 183 8.37 6.98 -7.29
N ILE A 184 8.09 7.85 -8.27
CA ILE A 184 7.09 7.58 -9.31
C ILE A 184 7.54 6.39 -10.17
N GLU A 185 8.79 6.37 -10.63
CA GLU A 185 9.35 5.27 -11.44
C GLU A 185 9.31 3.93 -10.70
N LEU A 186 9.68 3.93 -9.41
CA LEU A 186 9.65 2.73 -8.57
C LEU A 186 8.22 2.24 -8.35
N THR A 187 7.25 3.15 -8.18
CA THR A 187 5.83 2.73 -8.07
C THR A 187 5.29 2.21 -9.40
N LEU A 188 5.65 2.83 -10.53
CA LEU A 188 5.30 2.33 -11.87
C LEU A 188 5.84 0.92 -12.10
N GLU A 189 7.09 0.65 -11.66
CA GLU A 189 7.67 -0.68 -11.70
C GLU A 189 6.83 -1.70 -10.90
N ARG A 190 6.47 -1.38 -9.65
CA ARG A 190 5.64 -2.27 -8.82
C ARG A 190 4.25 -2.53 -9.37
N LEU A 191 3.67 -1.56 -10.06
CA LEU A 191 2.36 -1.71 -10.69
C LEU A 191 2.36 -2.73 -11.84
N ARG A 192 3.53 -3.01 -12.44
CA ARG A 192 3.70 -4.08 -13.45
C ARG A 192 3.66 -5.48 -12.84
N TRP A 193 3.98 -5.60 -11.55
CA TRP A 193 3.99 -6.89 -10.87
C TRP A 193 2.58 -7.36 -10.48
N LEU A 194 1.57 -6.50 -10.58
CA LEU A 194 0.21 -6.83 -10.19
C LEU A 194 -0.40 -7.84 -11.18
N PRO A 195 -1.03 -8.92 -10.69
CA PRO A 195 -1.78 -9.83 -11.55
C PRO A 195 -3.02 -9.12 -12.14
N SER A 196 -3.71 -9.81 -13.05
CA SER A 196 -5.07 -9.40 -13.41
C SER A 196 -5.97 -9.43 -12.17
N LEU A 197 -6.49 -8.28 -11.78
CA LEU A 197 -7.37 -8.13 -10.61
C LEU A 197 -8.85 -8.42 -10.93
N GLY A 198 -9.17 -8.84 -12.15
CA GLY A 198 -10.55 -8.99 -12.62
C GLY A 198 -11.24 -7.64 -12.86
N GLY A 199 -12.57 -7.62 -12.94
CA GLY A 199 -13.40 -6.43 -13.17
C GLY A 199 -14.40 -6.12 -12.04
N HIS A 200 -14.22 -6.71 -10.87
CA HIS A 200 -15.18 -6.67 -9.75
C HIS A 200 -14.67 -5.79 -8.61
N ARG A 201 -15.39 -5.80 -7.47
CA ARG A 201 -14.98 -5.13 -6.24
C ARG A 201 -13.58 -5.56 -5.83
N LEU A 202 -12.79 -4.64 -5.27
CA LEU A 202 -11.49 -4.94 -4.69
C LEU A 202 -11.17 -4.07 -3.47
N LEU A 203 -10.29 -4.59 -2.62
CA LEU A 203 -9.68 -3.87 -1.51
C LEU A 203 -8.20 -3.61 -1.82
N VAL A 204 -7.76 -2.38 -1.58
CA VAL A 204 -6.35 -1.99 -1.69
C VAL A 204 -5.92 -1.36 -0.38
N VAL A 205 -4.93 -1.97 0.27
CA VAL A 205 -4.22 -1.35 1.40
C VAL A 205 -2.91 -0.81 0.85
N ASN A 206 -2.75 0.51 0.84
CA ASN A 206 -1.44 1.10 0.60
C ASN A 206 -0.69 1.23 1.92
N ILE A 207 0.26 0.33 2.13
CA ILE A 207 1.01 0.16 3.38
C ILE A 207 1.70 1.46 3.83
N PRO A 208 2.58 2.10 3.04
CA PRO A 208 3.25 3.34 3.45
C PRO A 208 2.29 4.54 3.60
N ALA A 209 1.11 4.49 2.98
CA ALA A 209 0.07 5.51 3.18
C ALA A 209 -0.77 5.28 4.43
N PHE A 210 -0.65 4.11 5.08
CA PHE A 210 -1.48 3.69 6.20
C PHE A 210 -2.99 3.88 5.91
N ARG A 211 -3.41 3.51 4.69
CA ARG A 211 -4.79 3.64 4.23
C ARG A 211 -5.29 2.40 3.49
N LEU A 212 -6.57 2.10 3.71
CA LEU A 212 -7.36 1.17 2.93
C LEU A 212 -8.29 1.94 1.99
N PHE A 213 -8.47 1.41 0.79
CA PHE A 213 -9.39 1.88 -0.24
C PHE A 213 -10.21 0.69 -0.76
N ALA A 214 -11.53 0.87 -0.82
CA ALA A 214 -12.46 -0.09 -1.40
C ALA A 214 -13.03 0.50 -2.70
N PHE A 215 -13.05 -0.31 -3.75
CA PHE A 215 -13.51 0.07 -5.07
C PHE A 215 -14.54 -0.93 -5.56
N ASP A 216 -15.62 -0.44 -6.19
CA ASP A 216 -16.68 -1.32 -6.70
C ASP A 216 -16.31 -2.03 -8.01
N SER A 217 -15.33 -1.51 -8.75
CA SER A 217 -14.80 -2.14 -9.97
C SER A 217 -13.33 -1.81 -10.22
N VAL A 218 -12.59 -2.78 -10.75
CA VAL A 218 -11.23 -2.58 -11.28
C VAL A 218 -11.30 -1.83 -12.61
N GLY A 219 -10.46 -0.80 -12.79
CA GLY A 219 -10.23 -0.18 -14.10
C GLY A 219 -11.17 0.99 -14.45
N GLY A 220 -12.21 1.25 -13.65
CA GLY A 220 -12.99 2.47 -13.74
C GLY A 220 -12.17 3.72 -13.37
N THR A 221 -12.62 4.88 -13.83
CA THR A 221 -12.20 6.20 -13.33
C THR A 221 -12.74 6.51 -11.92
N GLY A 222 -13.40 5.54 -11.28
CA GLY A 222 -14.11 5.69 -10.03
C GLY A 222 -13.18 5.99 -8.86
N SER A 223 -13.56 6.99 -8.07
CA SER A 223 -13.02 7.20 -6.73
C SER A 223 -13.36 6.02 -5.81
N PRO A 224 -12.55 5.73 -4.79
CA PRO A 224 -12.87 4.69 -3.81
C PRO A 224 -14.24 4.98 -3.17
N THR A 225 -15.09 3.96 -3.06
CA THR A 225 -16.42 4.07 -2.42
C THR A 225 -16.32 4.07 -0.90
N LEU A 226 -15.24 3.49 -0.37
CA LEU A 226 -14.85 3.58 1.03
C LEU A 226 -13.34 3.78 1.11
N HIS A 227 -12.90 4.65 2.00
CA HIS A 227 -11.48 4.77 2.35
C HIS A 227 -11.34 4.99 3.86
N MET A 228 -10.31 4.46 4.47
CA MET A 228 -10.09 4.63 5.92
C MET A 228 -8.62 4.54 6.29
N ARG A 229 -8.29 4.98 7.50
CA ARG A 229 -6.97 4.77 8.07
C ARG A 229 -6.81 3.32 8.49
N VAL A 230 -5.59 2.81 8.36
CA VAL A 230 -5.20 1.50 8.89
C VAL A 230 -3.97 1.59 9.77
N ILE A 231 -3.77 0.59 10.62
CA ILE A 231 -2.52 0.34 11.34
C ILE A 231 -1.89 -0.92 10.76
N VAL A 232 -0.61 -0.83 10.41
CA VAL A 232 0.17 -1.89 9.76
C VAL A 232 1.29 -2.38 10.69
N GLY A 233 2.03 -3.39 10.23
CA GLY A 233 3.12 -4.03 10.95
C GLY A 233 4.30 -3.12 11.24
N ARG A 234 4.97 -3.30 12.38
CA ARG A 234 6.20 -2.56 12.71
C ARG A 234 7.27 -2.73 11.64
N ALA A 235 7.93 -1.62 11.30
CA ALA A 235 8.98 -1.59 10.28
C ALA A 235 10.22 -2.46 10.59
N LEU A 236 10.50 -2.74 11.85
CA LEU A 236 11.72 -3.43 12.27
C LEU A 236 11.61 -4.95 12.09
N ASP A 237 10.60 -5.58 12.67
CA ASP A 237 10.57 -7.03 12.92
C ASP A 237 9.22 -7.70 12.60
N THR A 238 8.16 -6.95 12.31
CA THR A 238 6.83 -7.50 12.04
C THR A 238 6.12 -6.77 10.91
N ARG A 239 6.83 -6.52 9.80
CA ARG A 239 6.33 -5.80 8.62
C ARG A 239 5.10 -6.49 8.05
N THR A 240 4.11 -5.69 7.64
CA THR A 240 3.00 -6.21 6.81
C THR A 240 3.57 -6.64 5.44
N PRO A 241 3.30 -7.87 4.98
CA PRO A 241 3.79 -8.36 3.69
C PRO A 241 3.10 -7.64 2.52
N VAL A 242 3.80 -7.54 1.40
CA VAL A 242 3.22 -7.11 0.13
C VAL A 242 2.64 -8.36 -0.54
N LEU A 243 1.32 -8.39 -0.74
CA LEU A 243 0.65 -9.56 -1.33
C LEU A 243 -0.63 -9.23 -2.08
N VAL A 244 -1.06 -10.17 -2.94
CA VAL A 244 -2.35 -10.14 -3.61
C VAL A 244 -3.07 -11.47 -3.39
N GLU A 245 -4.18 -11.42 -2.67
CA GLU A 245 -4.95 -12.59 -2.27
C GLU A 245 -6.46 -12.35 -2.41
N GLN A 246 -7.27 -13.37 -2.12
CA GLN A 246 -8.72 -13.30 -2.27
C GLN A 246 -9.40 -13.28 -0.90
N LEU A 247 -10.16 -12.23 -0.59
CA LEU A 247 -11.07 -12.19 0.56
C LEU A 247 -12.16 -13.25 0.34
N ARG A 248 -12.30 -14.16 1.30
CA ARG A 248 -13.23 -15.31 1.21
C ARG A 248 -14.41 -15.16 2.14
N TYR A 249 -14.18 -14.70 3.36
CA TYR A 249 -15.23 -14.59 4.37
C TYR A 249 -14.88 -13.59 5.47
N LEU A 250 -15.91 -13.16 6.19
CA LEU A 250 -15.80 -12.42 7.44
C LEU A 250 -16.08 -13.37 8.60
N GLU A 251 -15.38 -13.18 9.70
CA GLU A 251 -15.62 -13.87 10.97
C GLU A 251 -16.00 -12.83 12.03
N PHE A 252 -17.27 -12.86 12.46
CA PHE A 252 -17.81 -12.01 13.51
C PHE A 252 -17.58 -12.65 14.88
N GLN A 253 -17.29 -11.80 15.88
CA GLN A 253 -16.87 -12.24 17.22
C GLN A 253 -15.74 -13.29 17.12
N PRO A 254 -14.60 -12.95 16.49
CA PRO A 254 -13.52 -13.90 16.25
C PRO A 254 -12.83 -14.29 17.56
N TYR A 255 -12.42 -15.56 17.65
CA TYR A 255 -11.40 -15.94 18.63
C TYR A 255 -10.06 -15.38 18.18
N TRP A 256 -9.27 -14.84 19.11
CA TRP A 256 -7.87 -14.50 18.81
C TRP A 256 -6.98 -15.67 19.18
N ASN A 257 -6.57 -16.45 18.19
CA ASN A 257 -5.54 -17.46 18.37
C ASN A 257 -4.19 -16.74 18.43
N VAL A 258 -3.54 -16.77 19.59
CA VAL A 258 -2.33 -15.98 19.85
C VAL A 258 -1.18 -16.56 19.01
N PRO A 259 -0.56 -15.77 18.11
CA PRO A 259 0.62 -16.21 17.38
C PRO A 259 1.75 -16.62 18.34
N ARG A 260 2.48 -17.68 18.00
CA ARG A 260 3.55 -18.22 18.85
C ARG A 260 4.58 -17.15 19.24
N SER A 261 4.91 -16.24 18.33
CA SER A 261 5.86 -15.14 18.59
C SER A 261 5.37 -14.23 19.72
N ILE A 262 4.10 -13.82 19.71
CA ILE A 262 3.48 -12.99 20.75
C ILE A 262 3.38 -13.77 22.06
N LEU A 263 2.94 -15.04 21.99
CA LEU A 263 2.86 -15.91 23.16
C LEU A 263 4.21 -15.98 23.88
N VAL A 264 5.29 -16.24 23.15
CA VAL A 264 6.62 -16.44 23.73
C VAL A 264 7.25 -15.13 24.21
N ARG A 265 7.14 -14.06 23.43
CA ARG A 265 7.84 -12.79 23.71
C ARG A 265 7.09 -11.89 24.69
N GLU A 266 5.77 -11.95 24.70
CA GLU A 266 4.94 -10.96 25.42
C GLU A 266 4.10 -11.62 26.52
N ILE A 267 3.43 -12.75 26.24
CA ILE A 267 2.49 -13.34 27.21
C ILE A 267 3.19 -14.22 28.25
N LEU A 268 4.14 -15.08 27.86
CA LEU A 268 4.86 -15.95 28.81
C LEU A 268 5.55 -15.16 29.94
N PRO A 269 6.23 -14.02 29.69
CA PRO A 269 6.77 -13.19 30.77
C PRO A 269 5.71 -12.70 31.75
N GLN A 270 4.50 -12.36 31.27
CA GLN A 270 3.38 -11.93 32.11
C GLN A 270 2.85 -13.08 32.95
N LEU A 271 2.67 -14.27 32.36
CA LEU A 271 2.17 -15.45 33.07
C LEU A 271 3.10 -15.92 34.19
N ARG A 272 4.42 -15.79 34.01
CA ARG A 272 5.41 -16.09 35.06
C ARG A 272 5.26 -15.18 36.29
N ARG A 273 4.86 -13.93 36.08
CA ARG A 273 4.68 -12.92 37.14
C ARG A 273 3.29 -12.96 37.74
N ARG A 274 2.27 -13.26 36.93
CA ARG A 274 0.85 -13.17 37.26
C ARG A 274 0.09 -14.38 36.71
N PRO A 275 -0.08 -15.45 37.51
CA PRO A 275 -0.82 -16.65 37.10
C PRO A 275 -2.30 -16.39 36.77
N THR A 276 -2.90 -15.29 37.27
CA THR A 276 -4.29 -14.89 37.01
C THR A 276 -4.50 -14.25 35.63
N TYR A 277 -3.42 -13.94 34.89
CA TYR A 277 -3.45 -13.20 33.63
C TYR A 277 -4.43 -13.79 32.60
N LEU A 278 -4.49 -15.12 32.44
CA LEU A 278 -5.39 -15.74 31.47
C LEU A 278 -6.86 -15.41 31.78
N ARG A 279 -7.25 -15.46 33.05
CA ARG A 279 -8.62 -15.19 33.48
C ARG A 279 -8.97 -13.71 33.33
N GLU A 280 -8.07 -12.82 33.72
CA GLU A 280 -8.23 -11.36 33.60
C GLU A 280 -8.40 -10.91 32.14
N HIS A 281 -7.78 -11.62 31.21
CA HIS A 281 -7.79 -11.31 29.79
C HIS A 281 -8.70 -12.21 28.95
N ASP A 282 -9.61 -12.99 29.55
CA ASP A 282 -10.55 -13.86 28.83
C ASP A 282 -9.87 -14.90 27.91
N MET A 283 -8.72 -15.43 28.33
CA MET A 283 -7.93 -16.39 27.58
C MET A 283 -8.10 -17.81 28.11
N GLU A 284 -7.88 -18.78 27.22
CA GLU A 284 -7.94 -20.21 27.53
C GLU A 284 -6.80 -20.99 26.88
N LEU A 285 -6.41 -22.08 27.56
CA LEU A 285 -5.42 -23.04 27.11
C LEU A 285 -6.07 -24.01 26.14
N VAL A 286 -5.42 -24.19 24.99
CA VAL A 286 -5.92 -25.04 23.91
C VAL A 286 -4.86 -26.08 23.57
N GLY A 287 -5.24 -27.34 23.62
CA GLY A 287 -4.40 -28.47 23.23
C GLY A 287 -4.52 -28.82 21.75
N GLN A 288 -4.22 -30.08 21.44
CA GLN A 288 -4.45 -30.65 20.12
C GLN A 288 -5.94 -30.69 19.77
N ARG A 289 -6.25 -30.59 18.47
CA ARG A 289 -7.62 -30.62 17.92
C ARG A 289 -8.57 -29.59 18.58
N ASP A 290 -8.03 -28.43 18.95
CA ASP A 290 -8.74 -27.32 19.59
C ASP A 290 -9.48 -27.66 20.90
N ARG A 291 -9.06 -28.73 21.59
CA ARG A 291 -9.60 -29.09 22.92
C ARG A 291 -9.19 -28.04 23.96
N VAL A 292 -10.17 -27.46 24.64
CA VAL A 292 -9.94 -26.56 25.78
C VAL A 292 -9.46 -27.37 26.98
N VAL A 293 -8.34 -26.94 27.56
CA VAL A 293 -7.68 -27.59 28.70
C VAL A 293 -7.99 -26.86 30.01
N GLY A 294 -8.46 -25.61 29.94
CA GLY A 294 -8.79 -24.74 31.07
C GLY A 294 -8.06 -23.40 31.00
N ASP A 295 -7.90 -22.73 32.14
CA ASP A 295 -7.18 -21.45 32.28
C ASP A 295 -6.11 -21.47 33.40
N ALA A 296 -5.90 -22.63 34.05
CA ALA A 296 -4.97 -22.76 35.17
C ALA A 296 -3.51 -22.72 34.70
N VAL A 297 -2.71 -21.83 35.29
CA VAL A 297 -1.29 -21.63 34.96
C VAL A 297 -0.42 -22.33 36.01
N THR A 298 0.27 -23.39 35.61
CA THR A 298 1.25 -24.12 36.43
C THR A 298 2.63 -24.14 35.74
N PRO A 299 3.73 -24.45 36.45
CA PRO A 299 5.05 -24.60 35.82
C PRO A 299 5.05 -25.57 34.63
N ALA A 300 4.33 -26.69 34.73
CA ALA A 300 4.18 -27.65 33.64
C ALA A 300 3.45 -27.05 32.43
N VAL A 301 2.38 -26.27 32.67
CA VAL A 301 1.66 -25.55 31.58
C VAL A 301 2.58 -24.53 30.90
N LEU A 302 3.38 -23.78 31.66
CA LEU A 302 4.33 -22.81 31.10
C LEU A 302 5.37 -23.48 30.18
N GLN A 303 5.89 -24.65 30.58
CA GLN A 303 6.81 -25.44 29.75
C GLN A 303 6.14 -25.91 28.46
N ARG A 304 4.92 -26.44 28.54
CA ARG A 304 4.17 -26.91 27.37
C ARG A 304 3.78 -25.79 26.41
N LEU A 305 3.46 -24.60 26.93
CA LEU A 305 3.24 -23.38 26.13
C LEU A 305 4.52 -22.94 25.42
N ALA A 306 5.67 -22.94 26.12
CA ALA A 306 6.96 -22.60 25.52
C ALA A 306 7.40 -23.62 24.46
N GLY A 307 7.15 -24.91 24.71
CA GLY A 307 7.41 -26.03 23.81
C GLY A 307 6.47 -26.10 22.59
N GLY A 308 5.33 -25.38 22.62
CA GLY A 308 4.36 -25.35 21.53
C GLY A 308 3.34 -26.49 21.54
N GLU A 309 3.31 -27.32 22.60
CA GLU A 309 2.30 -28.36 22.78
C GLU A 309 0.92 -27.79 23.14
N LEU A 310 0.91 -26.65 23.83
CA LEU A 310 -0.28 -25.87 24.16
C LEU A 310 -0.24 -24.54 23.42
N ARG A 311 -1.43 -24.05 23.09
CA ARG A 311 -1.67 -22.73 22.49
C ARG A 311 -2.57 -21.91 23.40
N LEU A 312 -2.54 -20.60 23.21
CA LEU A 312 -3.50 -19.68 23.82
C LEU A 312 -4.48 -19.18 22.77
N ARG A 313 -5.75 -19.10 23.13
CA ARG A 313 -6.71 -18.28 22.41
C ARG A 313 -7.45 -17.36 23.38
N GLN A 314 -7.75 -16.16 22.93
CA GLN A 314 -8.63 -15.24 23.63
C GLN A 314 -10.05 -15.37 23.10
N ARG A 315 -11.02 -15.44 24.02
CA ARG A 315 -12.43 -15.51 23.69
C ARG A 315 -12.93 -14.21 23.05
N PRO A 316 -14.04 -14.24 22.30
CA PRO A 316 -14.67 -13.02 21.82
C PRO A 316 -15.15 -12.14 22.99
N SER A 317 -14.64 -10.92 23.08
CA SER A 317 -14.97 -9.95 24.14
C SER A 317 -14.68 -8.51 23.70
N PRO A 318 -15.23 -7.47 24.36
CA PRO A 318 -14.88 -6.07 24.08
C PRO A 318 -13.39 -5.75 24.08
N ARG A 319 -12.58 -6.53 24.79
CA ARG A 319 -11.13 -6.34 24.91
C ARG A 319 -10.33 -7.20 23.93
N ASN A 320 -10.98 -7.99 23.09
CA ASN A 320 -10.30 -8.85 22.12
C ASN A 320 -9.53 -7.97 21.11
N PRO A 321 -8.21 -8.16 20.92
CA PRO A 321 -7.38 -7.34 20.02
C PRO A 321 -7.83 -7.37 18.56
N LEU A 322 -8.56 -8.41 18.13
CA LEU A 322 -9.15 -8.52 16.79
C LEU A 322 -10.46 -7.73 16.64
N GLY A 323 -10.92 -7.07 17.70
CA GLY A 323 -12.18 -6.36 17.72
C GLY A 323 -13.37 -7.30 17.54
N ARG A 324 -14.32 -6.89 16.71
CA ARG A 324 -15.61 -7.56 16.51
C ARG A 324 -15.74 -8.30 15.19
N VAL A 325 -14.80 -8.10 14.27
CA VAL A 325 -14.80 -8.72 12.94
C VAL A 325 -13.38 -8.90 12.44
N LYS A 326 -13.16 -10.02 11.77
CA LYS A 326 -11.95 -10.38 11.05
C LYS A 326 -12.30 -10.64 9.59
N PHE A 327 -11.52 -10.09 8.67
CA PHE A 327 -11.66 -10.27 7.22
C PHE A 327 -10.59 -11.25 6.75
N VAL A 328 -11.01 -12.42 6.26
CA VAL A 328 -10.11 -13.54 6.02
C VAL A 328 -9.87 -13.74 4.53
N PHE A 329 -8.62 -13.51 4.14
CA PHE A 329 -8.04 -13.85 2.84
C PHE A 329 -6.89 -14.85 3.08
N PRO A 330 -7.10 -16.16 2.91
CA PRO A 330 -6.06 -17.16 3.17
C PRO A 330 -4.76 -16.84 2.41
N ASN A 331 -3.62 -16.91 3.10
CA ASN A 331 -2.31 -16.56 2.57
C ASN A 331 -1.19 -17.24 3.36
N THR A 332 0.03 -17.22 2.82
CA THR A 332 1.21 -17.89 3.41
C THR A 332 1.85 -17.12 4.58
N ALA A 333 1.43 -15.87 4.82
CA ALA A 333 1.98 -15.02 5.86
C ALA A 333 1.06 -14.89 7.09
N ASP A 334 -0.05 -15.64 7.14
CA ASP A 334 -1.04 -15.63 8.22
C ASP A 334 -1.60 -14.24 8.56
N VAL A 335 -1.61 -13.30 7.61
CA VAL A 335 -2.12 -11.94 7.81
C VAL A 335 -3.60 -11.81 7.46
N TYR A 336 -4.29 -10.85 8.08
CA TYR A 336 -5.71 -10.55 7.84
C TYR A 336 -6.02 -9.09 8.17
N LEU A 337 -7.17 -8.59 7.74
CA LEU A 337 -7.72 -7.31 8.22
C LEU A 337 -8.60 -7.59 9.43
N HIS A 338 -8.63 -6.71 10.41
CA HIS A 338 -9.48 -6.86 11.58
C HIS A 338 -9.82 -5.54 12.24
N GLY A 339 -10.91 -5.51 13.02
CA GLY A 339 -11.19 -4.39 13.91
C GLY A 339 -10.22 -4.34 15.10
N THR A 340 -10.33 -3.33 15.96
CA THR A 340 -9.54 -3.29 17.20
C THR A 340 -10.29 -2.47 18.25
N PRO A 341 -10.15 -2.78 19.56
CA PRO A 341 -10.66 -1.92 20.61
C PRO A 341 -9.82 -0.66 20.82
N ASP A 342 -8.55 -0.66 20.38
CA ASP A 342 -7.64 0.48 20.51
C ASP A 342 -7.71 1.38 19.27
N THR A 343 -8.64 2.34 19.29
CA THR A 343 -8.87 3.25 18.15
C THR A 343 -8.03 4.53 18.22
N ALA A 344 -7.38 4.82 19.35
CA ALA A 344 -6.63 6.07 19.53
C ALA A 344 -5.43 6.16 18.57
N LEU A 345 -4.81 5.02 18.26
CA LEU A 345 -3.66 4.94 17.37
C LEU A 345 -3.97 5.34 15.90
N PHE A 346 -5.25 5.37 15.48
CA PHE A 346 -5.61 5.87 14.15
C PHE A 346 -5.40 7.38 14.01
N ALA A 347 -5.29 8.14 15.12
CA ALA A 347 -4.99 9.57 15.09
C ALA A 347 -3.50 9.87 14.79
N GLN A 348 -2.60 8.89 14.95
CA GLN A 348 -1.17 9.08 14.72
C GLN A 348 -0.87 9.17 13.23
N GLU A 349 0.11 10.00 12.84
CA GLU A 349 0.53 10.13 11.43
C GLU A 349 1.22 8.85 10.93
N ARG A 350 2.15 8.34 11.73
CA ARG A 350 2.85 7.07 11.52
C ARG A 350 2.12 5.96 12.28
N ARG A 351 1.70 4.89 11.58
CA ARG A 351 0.80 3.84 12.11
C ARG A 351 1.32 2.42 11.91
N ASP A 352 2.62 2.20 12.03
CA ASP A 352 3.26 0.88 12.04
C ASP A 352 3.34 0.29 13.46
N PHE A 353 2.19 0.05 14.11
CA PHE A 353 2.10 -0.41 15.51
C PHE A 353 1.63 -1.87 15.68
N SER A 354 1.48 -2.63 14.58
CA SER A 354 0.98 -4.01 14.63
C SER A 354 2.09 -5.06 14.51
N HIS A 355 1.71 -6.33 14.70
CA HIS A 355 2.56 -7.49 14.48
C HIS A 355 2.42 -8.11 13.07
N GLY A 356 2.03 -7.31 12.08
CA GLY A 356 1.96 -7.69 10.67
C GLY A 356 0.55 -7.67 10.09
N CYS A 357 -0.46 -8.02 10.89
CA CYS A 357 -1.87 -7.89 10.51
C CYS A 357 -2.32 -6.42 10.42
N ILE A 358 -3.44 -6.16 9.75
CA ILE A 358 -3.90 -4.81 9.46
C ILE A 358 -5.13 -4.49 10.31
N ARG A 359 -5.05 -3.44 11.13
CA ARG A 359 -6.19 -2.96 11.93
C ARG A 359 -6.96 -1.89 11.16
N GLU A 360 -8.27 -2.02 11.12
CA GLU A 360 -9.18 -1.15 10.39
C GLU A 360 -9.82 -0.11 11.31
N GLU A 361 -9.84 1.15 10.87
CA GLU A 361 -10.48 2.25 11.62
C GLU A 361 -11.99 2.12 11.68
N ARG A 362 -12.61 1.66 10.58
CA ARG A 362 -14.07 1.56 10.42
C ARG A 362 -14.49 0.15 9.98
N PRO A 363 -14.24 -0.88 10.82
CA PRO A 363 -14.46 -2.28 10.43
C PRO A 363 -15.94 -2.60 10.16
N THR A 364 -16.88 -1.90 10.78
CA THR A 364 -18.33 -2.07 10.52
C THR A 364 -18.70 -1.63 9.10
N ASP A 365 -18.20 -0.47 8.68
CA ASP A 365 -18.49 0.07 7.34
C ASP A 365 -17.84 -0.81 6.26
N LEU A 366 -16.61 -1.28 6.51
CA LEU A 366 -15.93 -2.24 5.61
C LEU A 366 -16.69 -3.56 5.51
N ALA A 367 -17.23 -4.07 6.63
CA ALA A 367 -18.00 -5.31 6.62
C ALA A 367 -19.32 -5.18 5.86
N ALA A 368 -20.04 -4.08 6.03
CA ALA A 368 -21.25 -3.78 5.26
C ALA A 368 -20.93 -3.67 3.76
N TRP A 369 -19.86 -2.96 3.40
CA TRP A 369 -19.41 -2.84 2.02
C TRP A 369 -19.02 -4.20 1.41
N ALA A 370 -18.24 -5.01 2.12
CA ALA A 370 -17.76 -6.31 1.62
C ALA A 370 -18.89 -7.33 1.39
N LEU A 371 -19.95 -7.29 2.20
CA LEU A 371 -21.07 -8.24 2.12
C LEU A 371 -22.18 -7.81 1.14
N GLY A 372 -22.23 -6.54 0.73
CA GLY A 372 -23.35 -5.96 -0.02
C GLY A 372 -23.45 -6.28 -1.52
N ASP A 373 -22.80 -7.32 -2.06
CA ASP A 373 -22.80 -7.62 -3.51
C ASP A 373 -24.08 -8.35 -4.00
N ARG A 374 -24.82 -9.04 -3.12
CA ARG A 374 -26.06 -9.78 -3.51
C ARG A 374 -27.10 -9.92 -2.41
N VAL A 375 -26.65 -10.27 -1.21
CA VAL A 375 -27.47 -10.15 0.00
C VAL A 375 -27.12 -8.80 0.57
N VAL A 376 -28.00 -7.81 0.46
CA VAL A 376 -27.79 -6.59 1.24
C VAL A 376 -27.73 -7.06 2.69
N TRP A 377 -26.55 -6.98 3.29
CA TRP A 377 -26.44 -6.95 4.73
C TRP A 377 -26.60 -5.48 5.07
N PRO A 378 -27.79 -5.01 5.50
CA PRO A 378 -27.89 -3.70 6.09
C PRO A 378 -26.81 -3.55 7.14
N ARG A 379 -26.33 -2.32 7.30
CA ARG A 379 -25.34 -2.00 8.34
C ARG A 379 -25.79 -2.52 9.72
N ASP A 380 -27.09 -2.49 10.00
CA ASP A 380 -27.68 -3.01 11.24
C ASP A 380 -27.54 -4.52 11.38
N SER A 381 -27.64 -5.29 10.29
CA SER A 381 -27.38 -6.74 10.31
C SER A 381 -25.92 -7.05 10.62
N VAL A 382 -25.00 -6.22 10.14
CA VAL A 382 -23.57 -6.33 10.47
C VAL A 382 -23.35 -6.02 11.95
N ILE A 383 -23.96 -4.96 12.48
CA ILE A 383 -23.88 -4.62 13.91
C ILE A 383 -24.47 -5.73 14.78
N ALA A 384 -25.63 -6.27 14.40
CA ALA A 384 -26.25 -7.39 15.08
C ALA A 384 -25.34 -8.63 15.07
N ALA A 385 -24.73 -8.97 13.94
CA ALA A 385 -23.78 -10.09 13.86
C ALA A 385 -22.50 -9.84 14.66
N MET A 386 -22.02 -8.60 14.71
CA MET A 386 -20.92 -8.20 15.58
C MET A 386 -21.28 -8.31 17.06
N ALA A 387 -22.54 -8.21 17.46
CA ALA A 387 -22.99 -8.37 18.85
C ALA A 387 -23.37 -9.82 19.22
N ALA A 388 -23.81 -10.60 18.23
CA ALA A 388 -24.33 -11.95 18.41
C ALA A 388 -23.27 -12.95 18.89
N LYS A 389 -23.69 -13.88 19.74
CA LYS A 389 -22.92 -15.07 20.13
C LYS A 389 -23.71 -16.31 19.69
N PRO A 390 -23.06 -17.39 19.22
CA PRO A 390 -21.60 -17.62 19.12
C PRO A 390 -20.95 -16.93 17.90
N THR A 391 -19.62 -17.07 17.76
CA THR A 391 -18.85 -16.68 16.57
C THR A 391 -19.54 -17.14 15.28
N ARG A 392 -19.63 -16.25 14.29
CA ARG A 392 -20.29 -16.55 13.00
C ARG A 392 -19.39 -16.21 11.84
N ARG A 393 -19.35 -17.10 10.84
CA ARG A 393 -18.71 -16.83 9.54
C ARG A 393 -19.76 -16.39 8.52
N ALA A 394 -19.44 -15.34 7.77
CA ALA A 394 -20.20 -14.88 6.62
C ALA A 394 -19.33 -15.03 5.36
N LEU A 395 -19.66 -16.03 4.55
CA LEU A 395 -18.98 -16.27 3.27
C LEU A 395 -19.33 -15.16 2.28
N LEU A 396 -18.34 -14.68 1.52
CA LEU A 396 -18.60 -13.79 0.39
C LEU A 396 -19.22 -14.60 -0.75
N SER A 397 -20.26 -14.05 -1.39
CA SER A 397 -20.87 -14.67 -2.57
C SER A 397 -19.89 -14.81 -3.74
N ARG A 398 -18.97 -13.85 -3.84
CA ARG A 398 -17.84 -13.87 -4.77
C ARG A 398 -16.58 -13.45 -4.02
N PRO A 399 -15.52 -14.27 -4.03
CA PRO A 399 -14.22 -13.84 -3.56
C PRO A 399 -13.79 -12.55 -4.26
N MET A 400 -13.18 -11.63 -3.53
CA MET A 400 -12.70 -10.37 -4.08
C MET A 400 -11.21 -10.16 -3.79
N PRO A 401 -10.45 -9.53 -4.70
CA PRO A 401 -9.04 -9.27 -4.47
C PRO A 401 -8.80 -8.33 -3.27
N VAL A 402 -7.79 -8.68 -2.48
CA VAL A 402 -7.16 -7.84 -1.46
C VAL A 402 -5.72 -7.62 -1.88
N VAL A 403 -5.38 -6.37 -2.18
CA VAL A 403 -4.05 -5.96 -2.60
C VAL A 403 -3.39 -5.23 -1.43
N LEU A 404 -2.46 -5.89 -0.75
CA LEU A 404 -1.57 -5.24 0.20
C LEU A 404 -0.37 -4.69 -0.60
N PHE A 405 -0.46 -3.42 -0.96
CA PHE A 405 0.46 -2.77 -1.89
C PHE A 405 1.42 -1.81 -1.19
N TYR A 406 2.57 -1.58 -1.84
CA TYR A 406 3.59 -0.67 -1.36
C TYR A 406 3.88 0.42 -2.39
N ALA A 407 3.12 1.52 -2.32
CA ALA A 407 3.26 2.66 -3.23
C ALA A 407 3.65 3.93 -2.46
N THR A 408 4.85 4.42 -2.71
CA THR A 408 5.38 5.67 -2.14
C THR A 408 5.08 6.88 -3.01
N ALA A 409 4.56 6.69 -4.23
CA ALA A 409 3.99 7.74 -5.08
C ALA A 409 2.61 7.32 -5.58
N VAL A 410 1.58 8.14 -5.35
CA VAL A 410 0.19 7.82 -5.72
C VAL A 410 -0.44 9.00 -6.43
N ALA A 411 -0.91 8.80 -7.66
CA ALA A 411 -1.80 9.74 -8.32
C ALA A 411 -3.19 9.71 -7.67
N LEU A 412 -3.66 10.86 -7.22
CA LEU A 412 -4.99 11.09 -6.66
C LEU A 412 -5.80 11.92 -7.67
N PRO A 413 -6.78 11.33 -8.36
CA PRO A 413 -7.58 12.04 -9.37
C PRO A 413 -8.15 13.36 -8.82
N GLY A 414 -7.93 14.45 -9.55
CA GLY A 414 -8.40 15.80 -9.16
C GLY A 414 -7.63 16.46 -8.00
N VAL A 415 -6.66 15.78 -7.39
CA VAL A 415 -5.87 16.28 -6.25
C VAL A 415 -4.38 16.41 -6.58
N GLY A 416 -3.85 15.58 -7.50
CA GLY A 416 -2.44 15.55 -7.89
C GLY A 416 -1.72 14.33 -7.32
N LEU A 417 -0.41 14.42 -7.09
CA LEU A 417 0.35 13.32 -6.50
C LEU A 417 0.29 13.31 -4.97
N ALA A 418 0.49 12.15 -4.38
CA ALA A 418 0.76 11.97 -2.97
C ALA A 418 2.06 11.19 -2.85
N PHE A 419 2.92 11.59 -1.92
CA PHE A 419 4.14 10.86 -1.62
C PHE A 419 4.17 10.41 -0.17
N TYR A 420 4.69 9.21 0.04
CA TYR A 420 4.79 8.58 1.34
C TYR A 420 6.23 8.14 1.61
N GLU A 421 6.57 8.03 2.89
CA GLU A 421 7.90 7.59 3.35
C GLU A 421 8.11 6.09 3.06
N ASP A 422 9.35 5.71 2.77
CA ASP A 422 9.76 4.33 2.54
C ASP A 422 9.95 3.58 3.88
N ILE A 423 8.86 3.41 4.63
CA ILE A 423 8.89 2.88 6.01
C ILE A 423 9.54 1.49 6.17
N TYR A 424 9.54 0.66 5.12
CA TYR A 424 10.12 -0.69 5.13
C TYR A 424 11.41 -0.82 4.27
N GLY A 425 11.86 0.26 3.64
CA GLY A 425 13.05 0.24 2.78
C GLY A 425 12.84 -0.49 1.45
N HIS A 426 11.62 -0.58 0.93
CA HIS A 426 11.34 -1.27 -0.33
C HIS A 426 11.68 -0.42 -1.56
N ASP A 427 11.62 0.92 -1.47
CA ASP A 427 12.13 1.79 -2.55
C ASP A 427 13.63 1.61 -2.70
N ARG A 428 14.36 1.68 -1.59
CA ARG A 428 15.82 1.52 -1.60
C ARG A 428 16.26 0.19 -2.22
N ARG A 429 15.68 -0.94 -1.78
CA ARG A 429 16.05 -2.26 -2.32
C ARG A 429 15.70 -2.43 -3.81
N LEU A 430 14.55 -1.91 -4.23
CA LEU A 430 14.15 -1.97 -5.64
C LEU A 430 15.05 -1.09 -6.50
N ASP A 431 15.42 0.09 -6.02
CA ASP A 431 16.34 0.98 -6.71
C ASP A 431 17.73 0.34 -6.88
N GLU A 432 18.27 -0.25 -5.81
CA GLU A 432 19.51 -1.05 -5.85
C GLU A 432 19.42 -2.18 -6.89
N ALA A 433 18.33 -2.95 -6.90
CA ALA A 433 18.12 -4.04 -7.87
C ALA A 433 17.99 -3.57 -9.32
N LEU A 434 17.37 -2.41 -9.57
CA LEU A 434 17.22 -1.85 -10.91
C LEU A 434 18.52 -1.22 -11.47
N ARG A 435 19.46 -0.87 -10.59
CA ARG A 435 20.79 -0.32 -10.93
C ARG A 435 21.85 -1.39 -11.09
N ALA A 436 21.71 -2.53 -10.42
CA ALA A 436 22.56 -3.68 -10.66
C ALA A 436 22.44 -4.09 -12.14
N ASP A 437 23.57 -4.21 -12.83
CA ASP A 437 23.58 -4.61 -14.24
C ASP A 437 22.80 -5.90 -14.42
N ARG A 438 21.95 -5.96 -15.46
CA ARG A 438 21.34 -7.21 -15.89
C ARG A 438 22.47 -8.13 -16.32
N THR A 439 22.83 -9.09 -15.48
CA THR A 439 23.55 -10.27 -15.99
C THR A 439 22.63 -10.86 -17.07
N PRO A 440 23.06 -10.87 -18.35
CA PRO A 440 22.27 -11.52 -19.38
C PRO A 440 22.03 -12.98 -18.95
N PRO A 441 20.83 -13.54 -19.16
CA PRO A 441 20.62 -14.98 -18.96
C PRO A 441 21.54 -15.81 -19.85
#